data_AF-A0A3B4BB15-F1
#
_entry.id   AF-A0A3B4BB15-F1
#
_cell.length_a   1.000
_cell.length_b   1.000
_cell.length_c   1.000
_cell.angle_alpha   90.00
_cell.angle_beta   90.00
_cell.angle_gamma   90.00
#
_symmetry.space_group_name_H-M   'P 1'
#
loop_
_entity.id
_entity.type
_entity.pdbx_description
1 polymer ?
#
loop_
_entity_poly.entity_id
_entity_poly.type
_entity_poly.pdbx_seq_one_letter_code
_entity_poly.pdbx_strand_id
1 'polypeptide(L)'
;LDVVVAVAVAVQYFDSTFCVQVLEYKGDLKQYWKRAHGHSINGLSSCPLFHHIFRTLDKAGRPHAPPEPASVLIGHAETLLPLISLLGLYKDKSPPTAANYQSQRDRVFRSSHIVPYAANLLFVLYDCPRGPRLRLLANESPVRFPGMSHDLPLYRDVRATYRHLLDGCDFYKECEGRPSRAPNTEL
;
A
#
# COMPACT_ATOMS: atom_id res chain seq x y z
N LEU A 1 16.48 1.80 -1.20
CA LEU A 1 17.07 0.84 -0.23
C LEU A 1 17.04 1.51 1.14
N ASP A 2 15.93 1.36 1.88
CA ASP A 2 15.87 1.85 3.26
C ASP A 2 16.59 0.85 4.18
N VAL A 3 17.90 0.66 3.98
CA VAL A 3 18.78 0.09 5.01
C VAL A 3 19.11 1.24 5.93
N VAL A 4 18.38 1.35 7.03
CA VAL A 4 18.69 2.31 8.09
C VAL A 4 19.14 1.53 9.30
N VAL A 5 20.43 1.62 9.61
CA VAL A 5 20.93 1.42 10.96
C VAL A 5 20.33 2.55 11.80
N ALA A 6 19.19 2.30 12.43
CA ALA A 6 18.57 3.25 13.34
C ALA A 6 19.26 3.15 14.71
N VAL A 7 20.31 3.94 14.92
CA VAL A 7 20.80 4.21 16.28
C VAL A 7 19.91 5.28 16.89
N ALA A 8 18.92 4.88 17.67
CA ALA A 8 18.02 5.80 18.34
C ALA A 8 18.60 6.29 19.68
N VAL A 9 19.43 7.32 19.66
CA VAL A 9 19.81 8.09 20.87
C VAL A 9 18.83 9.25 21.07
N ALA A 10 17.56 8.95 21.36
CA ALA A 10 16.53 9.97 21.62
C ALA A 10 15.40 9.51 22.55
N VAL A 11 15.28 8.19 22.79
CA VAL A 11 14.21 7.62 23.65
C VAL A 11 14.33 8.11 25.10
N GLN A 12 15.50 8.57 25.53
CA GLN A 12 15.78 8.97 26.90
C GLN A 12 15.20 10.35 27.31
N TYR A 13 14.70 11.16 26.38
CA TYR A 13 14.13 12.49 26.67
C TYR A 13 12.59 12.55 26.61
N PHE A 14 11.91 11.50 26.17
CA PHE A 14 10.45 11.46 26.14
C PHE A 14 9.90 10.87 27.44
N ASP A 15 9.50 11.75 28.36
CA ASP A 15 9.07 11.41 29.72
C ASP A 15 7.65 10.79 29.80
N SER A 16 6.93 10.68 28.68
CA SER A 16 5.58 10.09 28.67
C SER A 16 5.23 9.38 27.35
N THR A 17 4.47 8.28 27.47
CA THR A 17 3.90 7.52 26.34
C THR A 17 2.98 8.36 25.45
N PHE A 18 2.39 9.41 26.01
CA PHE A 18 1.56 10.37 25.28
C PHE A 18 2.33 11.10 24.17
N CYS A 19 3.54 11.58 24.45
CA CYS A 19 4.34 12.28 23.45
C CYS A 19 4.69 11.38 22.25
N VAL A 20 4.96 10.10 22.49
CA VAL A 20 5.25 9.12 21.44
C VAL A 20 4.04 8.90 20.54
N GLN A 21 2.84 8.78 21.12
CA GLN A 21 1.61 8.58 20.35
C GLN A 21 1.26 9.80 19.48
N VAL A 22 1.51 11.02 19.99
CA VAL A 22 1.30 12.26 19.21
C VAL A 22 2.29 12.36 18.04
N LEU A 23 3.54 11.99 18.26
CA LEU A 23 4.57 11.98 17.20
C LEU A 23 4.28 10.91 16.14
N GLU A 24 3.87 9.72 16.55
CA GLU A 24 3.42 8.67 15.64
C GLU A 24 2.26 9.19 14.78
N TYR A 25 1.25 9.79 15.41
CA TYR A 25 0.09 10.33 14.69
C TYR A 25 0.47 11.45 13.71
N LYS A 26 1.39 12.33 14.07
CA LYS A 26 1.95 13.34 13.17
C LYS A 26 2.65 12.69 11.96
N GLY A 27 3.40 11.61 12.19
CA GLY A 27 4.01 10.80 11.14
C GLY A 27 2.96 10.19 10.21
N ASP A 28 1.91 9.63 10.77
CA ASP A 28 0.80 9.04 10.02
C ASP A 28 0.08 10.06 9.16
N LEU A 29 -0.19 11.26 9.68
CA LEU A 29 -0.78 12.34 8.89
C LEU A 29 0.08 12.69 7.67
N LYS A 30 1.40 12.81 7.85
CA LYS A 30 2.33 13.09 6.74
C LYS A 30 2.22 12.00 5.67
N GLN A 31 2.27 10.73 6.06
CA GLN A 31 2.26 9.62 5.11
C GLN A 31 0.88 9.42 4.46
N TYR A 32 -0.20 9.51 5.24
CA TYR A 32 -1.57 9.36 4.77
C TYR A 32 -1.89 10.38 3.67
N TRP A 33 -1.65 11.67 3.94
CA TRP A 33 -2.03 12.75 3.04
C TRP A 33 -1.07 12.91 1.86
N LYS A 34 0.24 12.74 2.06
CA LYS A 34 1.21 12.94 0.98
C LYS A 34 1.44 11.71 0.10
N ARG A 35 1.20 10.49 0.60
CA ARG A 35 1.68 9.26 -0.05
C ARG A 35 0.65 8.12 -0.11
N ALA A 36 -0.47 8.21 0.59
CA ALA A 36 -1.48 7.16 0.62
C ALA A 36 -2.89 7.73 0.36
N HIS A 37 -3.89 7.29 1.11
CA HIS A 37 -5.32 7.50 0.84
C HIS A 37 -5.83 8.95 0.90
N GLY A 38 -5.00 9.93 1.26
CA GLY A 38 -5.43 11.33 1.30
C GLY A 38 -5.81 11.91 -0.06
N HIS A 39 -5.17 11.45 -1.14
CA HIS A 39 -5.51 11.83 -2.51
C HIS A 39 -5.47 10.61 -3.42
N SER A 40 -6.44 10.51 -4.35
CA SER A 40 -6.52 9.39 -5.29
C SER A 40 -5.27 9.24 -6.16
N ILE A 41 -4.69 10.36 -6.58
CA ILE A 41 -3.48 10.39 -7.41
C ILE A 41 -2.28 9.68 -6.75
N ASN A 42 -2.20 9.68 -5.42
CA ASN A 42 -1.13 9.00 -4.69
C ASN A 42 -1.16 7.49 -4.92
N GLY A 43 -2.35 6.89 -5.01
CA GLY A 43 -2.48 5.48 -5.36
C GLY A 43 -2.17 5.24 -6.83
N LEU A 44 -2.72 6.07 -7.71
CA LEU A 44 -2.59 5.94 -9.17
C LEU A 44 -1.14 6.08 -9.66
N SER A 45 -0.29 6.79 -8.94
CA SER A 45 1.14 6.85 -9.25
C SER A 45 1.84 5.48 -9.17
N SER A 46 1.24 4.48 -8.52
CA SER A 46 1.78 3.11 -8.43
C SER A 46 1.28 2.16 -9.52
N CYS A 47 0.49 2.63 -10.48
CA CYS A 47 -0.07 1.78 -11.53
C CYS A 47 0.96 1.00 -12.37
N PRO A 48 2.14 1.55 -12.72
CA PRO A 48 3.17 0.77 -13.42
C PRO A 48 3.63 -0.44 -12.60
N LEU A 49 3.80 -0.28 -11.28
CA LEU A 49 4.17 -1.35 -10.36
C LEU A 49 3.03 -2.36 -10.21
N PHE A 50 1.80 -1.88 -10.05
CA PHE A 50 0.62 -2.73 -9.97
C PHE A 50 0.44 -3.62 -11.21
N HIS A 51 0.56 -3.04 -12.41
CA HIS A 51 0.53 -3.78 -13.67
C HIS A 51 1.67 -4.78 -13.80
N HIS A 52 2.87 -4.41 -13.35
CA HIS A 52 4.01 -5.32 -13.34
C HIS A 52 3.74 -6.55 -12.46
N ILE A 53 3.25 -6.36 -11.23
CA ILE A 53 2.92 -7.45 -10.30
C ILE A 53 1.90 -8.41 -10.92
N PHE A 54 0.78 -7.89 -11.41
CA PHE A 54 -0.28 -8.75 -11.99
C PHE A 54 0.17 -9.42 -13.29
N ARG A 55 1.03 -8.79 -14.09
CA ARG A 55 1.63 -9.44 -15.27
C ARG A 55 2.54 -10.60 -14.87
N THR A 56 3.31 -10.47 -13.80
CA THR A 56 4.15 -11.55 -13.26
C THR A 56 3.30 -12.69 -12.71
N LEU A 57 2.24 -12.38 -11.96
CA LEU A 57 1.28 -13.37 -11.46
C LEU A 57 0.55 -14.09 -12.62
N ASP A 58 0.15 -13.36 -13.66
CA ASP A 58 -0.49 -13.92 -14.86
C ASP A 58 0.43 -14.85 -15.65
N LYS A 59 1.75 -14.64 -15.60
CA LYS A 59 2.73 -15.56 -16.21
C LYS A 59 2.90 -16.81 -15.36
N ALA A 60 3.08 -16.64 -14.05
CA ALA A 60 3.27 -17.74 -13.11
C ALA A 60 2.03 -18.65 -13.00
N GLY A 61 0.82 -18.10 -13.17
CA GLY A 61 -0.43 -18.85 -13.08
C GLY A 61 -0.82 -19.62 -14.35
N ARG A 62 0.00 -19.62 -15.42
CA ARG A 62 -0.33 -20.35 -16.65
C ARG A 62 -0.17 -21.86 -16.45
N PRO A 63 -1.06 -22.69 -17.03
CA PRO A 63 -0.87 -24.13 -17.04
C PRO A 63 0.48 -24.47 -17.69
N HIS A 64 1.27 -25.34 -17.05
CA HIS A 64 2.59 -25.74 -17.53
C HIS A 64 3.62 -24.60 -17.62
N ALA A 65 3.42 -23.49 -16.91
CA ALA A 65 4.47 -22.50 -16.75
C ALA A 65 5.69 -23.16 -16.08
N PRO A 66 6.92 -22.95 -16.60
CA PRO A 66 8.11 -23.36 -15.86
C PRO A 66 8.10 -22.65 -14.50
N PRO A 67 8.66 -23.26 -13.44
CA PRO A 67 8.80 -22.59 -12.16
C PRO A 67 9.62 -21.30 -12.36
N GLU A 68 8.94 -20.15 -12.35
CA GLU A 68 9.65 -18.88 -12.41
C GLU A 68 10.32 -18.62 -11.05
N PRO A 69 11.58 -18.16 -11.04
CA PRO A 69 12.23 -17.73 -9.82
C PRO A 69 11.41 -16.60 -9.17
N ALA A 70 11.49 -16.49 -7.85
CA ALA A 70 10.82 -15.43 -7.12
C ALA A 70 11.22 -14.05 -7.68
N SER A 71 10.22 -13.21 -7.99
CA SER A 71 10.46 -11.82 -8.39
C SER A 71 10.60 -10.96 -7.13
N VAL A 72 11.80 -10.39 -6.93
CA VAL A 72 12.10 -9.54 -5.78
C VAL A 72 12.31 -8.11 -6.25
N LEU A 73 11.46 -7.21 -5.77
CA LEU A 73 11.55 -5.78 -6.03
C LEU A 73 11.96 -5.06 -4.75
N ILE A 74 12.96 -4.19 -4.83
CA ILE A 74 13.42 -3.39 -3.70
C ILE A 74 13.08 -1.94 -3.97
N GLY A 75 12.42 -1.30 -3.00
CA GLY A 75 11.96 0.07 -3.11
C GLY A 75 12.22 0.88 -1.84
N HIS A 76 11.39 1.89 -1.68
CA HIS A 76 11.32 2.76 -0.51
C HIS A 76 9.92 2.73 0.09
N ALA A 77 9.78 3.14 1.36
CA ALA A 77 8.48 3.30 2.00
C ALA A 77 7.52 4.17 1.15
N GLU A 78 8.03 5.24 0.53
CA GLU A 78 7.28 6.15 -0.34
C GLU A 78 6.79 5.53 -1.65
N THR A 79 7.33 4.37 -2.05
CA THR A 79 6.85 3.60 -3.22
C THR A 79 5.87 2.51 -2.83
N LEU A 80 6.02 1.96 -1.62
CA LEU A 80 5.15 0.91 -1.08
C LEU A 80 3.80 1.47 -0.63
N LEU A 81 3.78 2.64 0.02
CA LEU A 81 2.54 3.31 0.47
C LEU A 81 1.54 3.59 -0.67
N PRO A 82 1.95 4.16 -1.82
CA PRO A 82 1.13 4.27 -3.02
C PRO A 82 0.48 2.95 -3.44
N LEU A 83 1.26 1.87 -3.51
CA LEU A 83 0.75 0.54 -3.91
C LEU A 83 -0.26 0.01 -2.91
N ILE A 84 0.03 0.12 -1.61
CA ILE A 84 -0.88 -0.26 -0.53
C ILE A 84 -2.19 0.52 -0.62
N SER A 85 -2.11 1.82 -0.91
CA SER A 85 -3.29 2.67 -1.10
C SER A 85 -4.09 2.28 -2.35
N LEU A 86 -3.41 2.00 -3.46
CA LEU A 86 -4.02 1.56 -4.72
C LEU A 86 -4.74 0.21 -4.57
N LEU A 87 -4.18 -0.71 -3.76
CA LEU A 87 -4.83 -1.97 -3.39
C LEU A 87 -6.02 -1.78 -2.44
N GLY A 88 -6.21 -0.57 -1.89
CA GLY A 88 -7.30 -0.25 -0.96
C GLY A 88 -7.06 -0.74 0.47
N LEU A 89 -5.82 -1.09 0.83
CA LEU A 89 -5.47 -1.66 2.12
C LEU A 89 -5.32 -0.57 3.19
N TYR A 90 -5.60 -0.92 4.45
CA TYR A 90 -5.47 -0.02 5.61
C TYR A 90 -6.19 1.34 5.46
N LYS A 91 -7.33 1.35 4.78
CA LYS A 91 -8.14 2.57 4.62
C LYS A 91 -9.07 2.74 5.82
N ASP A 92 -8.89 3.82 6.56
CA ASP A 92 -9.78 4.18 7.67
C ASP A 92 -11.19 4.56 7.20
N LYS A 93 -12.19 4.30 8.05
CA LYS A 93 -13.57 4.76 7.82
C LYS A 93 -13.66 6.28 7.82
N SER A 94 -13.01 6.92 8.79
CA SER A 94 -12.83 8.36 8.87
C SER A 94 -11.36 8.69 8.60
N PRO A 95 -11.02 9.64 7.70
CA PRO A 95 -9.63 10.02 7.47
C PRO A 95 -8.98 10.58 8.74
N PRO A 96 -7.69 10.30 9.00
CA PRO A 96 -6.95 10.96 10.06
C PRO A 96 -6.72 12.44 9.69
N THR A 97 -7.01 13.35 10.61
CA THR A 97 -6.80 14.81 10.46
C THR A 97 -6.13 15.36 11.71
N ALA A 98 -5.49 16.52 11.61
CA ALA A 98 -4.86 17.14 12.78
C ALA A 98 -5.83 17.37 13.97
N ALA A 99 -7.14 17.50 13.69
CA ALA A 99 -8.16 17.77 14.69
C ALA A 99 -8.74 16.51 15.37
N ASN A 100 -8.62 15.32 14.76
CA ASN A 100 -9.35 14.12 15.22
C ASN A 100 -8.48 13.05 15.89
N TYR A 101 -7.30 13.44 16.39
CA TYR A 101 -6.36 12.56 17.11
C TYR A 101 -7.04 11.75 18.22
N GLN A 102 -7.87 12.39 19.06
CA GLN A 102 -8.51 11.73 20.20
C GLN A 102 -9.47 10.60 19.78
N SER A 103 -10.17 10.77 18.65
CA SER A 103 -11.06 9.76 18.08
C SER A 103 -10.35 8.73 17.19
N GLN A 104 -9.08 8.95 16.85
CA GLN A 104 -8.28 8.09 15.96
C GLN A 104 -7.32 7.15 16.70
N ARG A 105 -7.63 6.82 17.97
CA ARG A 105 -6.82 5.90 18.77
C ARG A 105 -6.77 4.50 18.15
N ASP A 106 -7.87 4.02 17.58
CA ASP A 106 -7.98 2.69 16.97
C ASP A 106 -7.93 2.72 15.44
N ARG A 107 -7.25 3.72 14.87
CA ARG A 107 -7.03 3.83 13.42
C ARG A 107 -6.32 2.59 12.86
N VAL A 108 -6.72 2.24 11.64
CA VAL A 108 -6.13 1.17 10.84
C VAL A 108 -4.88 1.68 10.13
N PHE A 109 -4.87 2.93 9.64
CA PHE A 109 -3.67 3.49 9.01
C PHE A 109 -2.64 3.92 10.07
N ARG A 110 -1.62 3.08 10.25
CA ARG A 110 -0.45 3.36 11.09
C ARG A 110 0.81 3.11 10.28
N SER A 111 1.47 4.17 9.86
CA SER A 111 2.67 4.09 9.02
C SER A 111 3.80 3.30 9.70
N SER A 112 3.91 3.39 11.03
CA SER A 112 4.82 2.60 11.86
C SER A 112 4.64 1.09 11.71
N HIS A 113 3.41 0.62 11.46
CA HIS A 113 3.08 -0.80 11.30
C HIS A 113 3.02 -1.23 9.83
N ILE A 114 2.65 -0.32 8.93
CA ILE A 114 2.49 -0.60 7.50
C ILE A 114 3.84 -0.59 6.79
N VAL A 115 4.66 0.43 7.06
CA VAL A 115 5.98 0.62 6.44
C VAL A 115 7.08 0.85 7.49
N PRO A 116 7.30 -0.09 8.44
CA PRO A 116 8.50 -0.08 9.27
C PRO A 116 9.77 -0.20 8.41
N TYR A 117 10.94 -0.01 9.03
CA TYR A 117 12.19 -0.38 8.36
C TYR A 117 12.17 -1.84 7.94
N ALA A 118 12.67 -2.11 6.73
CA ALA A 118 12.60 -3.42 6.08
C ALA A 118 11.17 -3.97 5.86
N ALA A 119 10.16 -3.09 5.78
CA ALA A 119 8.81 -3.49 5.39
C ALA A 119 8.78 -4.25 4.07
N ASN A 120 7.89 -5.24 4.00
CA ASN A 120 7.75 -6.13 2.85
C ASN A 120 6.29 -6.42 2.54
N LEU A 121 6.00 -6.60 1.25
CA LEU A 121 4.68 -6.95 0.74
C LEU A 121 4.85 -8.10 -0.25
N LEU A 122 4.30 -9.27 0.08
CA LEU A 122 4.49 -10.50 -0.69
C LEU A 122 3.17 -10.98 -1.27
N PHE A 123 3.21 -11.33 -2.55
CA PHE A 123 2.12 -11.98 -3.28
C PHE A 123 2.52 -13.44 -3.51
N VAL A 124 1.83 -14.37 -2.85
CA VAL A 124 2.12 -15.80 -2.96
C VAL A 124 1.00 -16.47 -3.74
N LEU A 125 1.33 -16.96 -4.94
CA LEU A 125 0.42 -17.70 -5.78
C LEU A 125 0.57 -19.20 -5.52
N TYR A 126 -0.50 -19.83 -5.06
CA TYR A 126 -0.56 -21.27 -4.81
C TYR A 126 -1.27 -21.96 -5.98
N ASP A 127 -0.70 -23.05 -6.45
CA ASP A 127 -1.40 -23.99 -7.31
C ASP A 127 -2.31 -24.88 -6.45
N CYS A 128 -3.59 -24.91 -6.77
CA CYS A 128 -4.60 -25.64 -6.02
C CYS A 128 -5.50 -26.39 -7.00
N PRO A 129 -6.07 -27.56 -6.64
CA PRO A 129 -6.89 -28.36 -7.56
C PRO A 129 -8.11 -27.63 -8.15
N ARG A 130 -8.60 -26.59 -7.47
CA ARG A 130 -9.75 -25.77 -7.89
C ARG A 130 -9.34 -24.46 -8.57
N GLY A 131 -8.10 -24.38 -9.06
CA GLY A 131 -7.50 -23.20 -9.68
C GLY A 131 -6.60 -22.41 -8.72
N PRO A 132 -5.74 -21.54 -9.28
CA PRO A 132 -4.71 -20.84 -8.51
C PRO A 132 -5.32 -19.89 -7.48
N ARG A 133 -4.71 -19.83 -6.30
CA ARG A 133 -5.13 -18.97 -5.19
C ARG A 133 -4.04 -18.01 -4.80
N LEU A 134 -4.42 -16.79 -4.45
CA LEU A 134 -3.48 -15.72 -4.14
C LEU A 134 -3.55 -15.37 -2.65
N ARG A 135 -2.40 -15.35 -1.98
CA ARG A 135 -2.26 -14.81 -0.63
C ARG A 135 -1.45 -13.53 -0.67
N LEU A 136 -1.91 -12.53 0.07
CA LEU A 136 -1.17 -11.31 0.33
C LEU A 136 -0.63 -11.35 1.76
N LEU A 137 0.65 -11.04 1.91
CA LEU A 137 1.32 -10.88 3.20
C LEU A 137 1.89 -9.46 3.25
N ALA A 138 1.64 -8.74 4.33
CA ALA A 138 2.32 -7.48 4.63
C ALA A 138 3.07 -7.65 5.94
N ASN A 139 4.38 -7.40 5.94
CA ASN A 139 5.27 -7.63 7.08
C ASN A 139 5.03 -9.04 7.66
N GLU A 140 5.17 -10.05 6.79
CA GLU A 140 5.03 -11.47 7.08
C GLU A 140 3.66 -11.92 7.60
N SER A 141 2.70 -11.00 7.72
CA SER A 141 1.38 -11.25 8.28
C SER A 141 0.33 -11.30 7.16
N PRO A 142 -0.58 -12.30 7.14
CA PRO A 142 -1.64 -12.36 6.14
C PRO A 142 -2.54 -11.13 6.17
N VAL A 143 -2.79 -10.55 5.00
CA VAL A 143 -3.71 -9.43 4.82
C VAL A 143 -4.79 -9.81 3.83
N ARG A 144 -6.03 -9.44 4.15
CA ARG A 144 -7.17 -9.64 3.26
C ARG A 144 -7.25 -8.54 2.21
N PHE A 145 -7.48 -8.94 0.97
CA PHE A 145 -7.88 -8.01 -0.07
C PHE A 145 -9.24 -7.36 0.30
N PRO A 146 -9.42 -6.05 0.06
CA PRO A 146 -10.69 -5.38 0.35
C PRO A 146 -11.85 -6.04 -0.39
N GLY A 147 -12.97 -6.24 0.30
CA GLY A 147 -14.18 -6.85 -0.28
C GLY A 147 -14.17 -8.39 -0.32
N MET A 148 -13.15 -9.06 0.22
CA MET A 148 -13.08 -10.52 0.26
C MET A 148 -13.25 -11.09 1.68
N SER A 149 -13.91 -12.24 1.78
CA SER A 149 -14.19 -12.92 3.05
C SER A 149 -13.03 -13.80 3.55
N HIS A 150 -12.15 -14.25 2.66
CA HIS A 150 -11.09 -15.24 2.96
C HIS A 150 -9.70 -14.69 2.68
N ASP A 151 -8.70 -15.16 3.43
CA ASP A 151 -7.27 -14.79 3.26
C ASP A 151 -6.59 -15.46 2.06
N LEU A 152 -7.31 -16.36 1.39
CA LEU A 152 -6.81 -17.14 0.26
C LEU A 152 -7.87 -17.27 -0.85
N PRO A 153 -8.29 -16.13 -1.46
CA PRO A 153 -9.24 -16.09 -2.57
C PRO A 153 -8.68 -16.74 -3.84
N LEU A 154 -9.57 -17.06 -4.78
CA LEU A 154 -9.14 -17.45 -6.13
C LEU A 154 -8.49 -16.26 -6.83
N TYR A 155 -7.39 -16.50 -7.53
CA TYR A 155 -6.66 -15.45 -8.23
C TYR A 155 -7.55 -14.69 -9.23
N ARG A 156 -8.46 -15.40 -9.90
CA ARG A 156 -9.43 -14.81 -10.84
C ARG A 156 -10.37 -13.79 -10.18
N ASP A 157 -10.75 -14.02 -8.91
CA ASP A 157 -11.69 -13.15 -8.19
C ASP A 157 -10.96 -11.86 -7.77
N VAL A 158 -9.68 -11.97 -7.39
CA VAL A 158 -8.81 -10.81 -7.16
C VAL A 158 -8.65 -9.99 -8.43
N ARG A 159 -8.35 -10.63 -9.55
CA ARG A 159 -8.22 -9.97 -10.85
C ARG A 159 -9.52 -9.26 -11.27
N ALA A 160 -10.67 -9.88 -11.03
CA ALA A 160 -11.97 -9.28 -11.31
C ALA A 160 -12.22 -8.03 -10.45
N THR A 161 -11.85 -8.07 -9.17
CA THR A 161 -11.99 -6.94 -8.23
C THR A 161 -11.21 -5.72 -8.71
N TYR A 162 -9.98 -5.92 -9.19
CA TYR A 162 -9.10 -4.86 -9.65
C TYR A 162 -9.14 -4.60 -11.17
N ARG A 163 -10.13 -5.15 -11.89
CA ARG A 163 -10.22 -5.03 -13.35
C ARG A 163 -10.17 -3.58 -13.84
N HIS A 164 -10.83 -2.68 -13.13
CA HIS A 164 -10.84 -1.25 -13.45
C HIS A 164 -9.43 -0.62 -13.43
N LEU A 165 -8.53 -1.08 -12.55
CA LEU A 165 -7.14 -0.62 -12.50
C LEU A 165 -6.27 -1.32 -13.55
N LEU A 166 -6.51 -2.62 -13.77
CA LEU A 166 -5.77 -3.41 -14.76
C LEU A 166 -6.00 -2.88 -16.18
N ASP A 167 -7.24 -2.53 -16.52
CA ASP A 167 -7.62 -2.10 -17.86
C ASP A 167 -7.50 -0.57 -18.03
N GLY A 168 -7.67 0.21 -16.95
CA GLY A 168 -7.90 1.65 -17.03
C GLY A 168 -6.83 2.56 -16.41
N CYS A 169 -5.89 2.04 -15.61
CA CYS A 169 -4.93 2.93 -14.96
C CYS A 169 -3.74 3.27 -15.86
N ASP A 170 -3.63 4.53 -16.26
CA ASP A 170 -2.57 5.04 -17.13
C ASP A 170 -1.74 6.12 -16.42
N PHE A 171 -0.55 5.73 -15.97
CA PHE A 171 0.34 6.60 -15.20
C PHE A 171 0.63 7.95 -15.88
N TYR A 172 0.86 7.95 -17.20
CA TYR A 172 1.23 9.15 -17.92
C TYR A 172 0.05 10.13 -17.97
N LYS A 173 -1.16 9.63 -18.26
CA LYS A 173 -2.38 10.46 -18.27
C LYS A 173 -2.70 11.06 -16.91
N GLU A 174 -2.49 10.30 -15.83
CA GLU A 174 -2.73 10.79 -14.47
C GLU A 174 -1.71 11.88 -14.07
N CYS A 175 -0.48 11.82 -14.59
CA CYS A 175 0.57 12.81 -14.32
C CYS A 175 0.54 14.05 -15.23
N GLU A 176 -0.03 13.96 -16.43
CA GLU A 176 -0.08 15.09 -17.39
C GLU A 176 -1.07 16.20 -16.98
N GLY A 177 -1.97 15.93 -16.04
CA GLY A 177 -2.94 16.90 -15.52
C GLY A 177 -4.01 17.29 -16.56
N ARG A 178 -5.26 17.48 -16.10
CA ARG A 178 -6.22 18.24 -16.92
C ARG A 178 -5.76 19.70 -16.92
N PRO A 179 -5.79 20.44 -18.05
CA PRO A 179 -5.54 21.88 -18.02
C PRO A 179 -6.54 22.53 -17.04
N SER A 180 -6.04 23.03 -15.92
CA SER A 180 -6.87 23.65 -14.90
C SER A 180 -7.41 24.98 -15.42
N ARG A 181 -8.73 25.07 -15.64
CA ARG A 181 -9.47 26.35 -15.63
C ARG A 181 -9.72 26.80 -14.19
N ALA A 182 -8.66 26.96 -13.40
CA ALA A 182 -8.74 27.59 -12.09
C ALA A 182 -7.65 28.67 -12.03
N PRO A 183 -8.00 29.94 -11.75
CA PRO A 183 -7.01 31.01 -11.70
C PRO A 183 -6.02 30.75 -10.57
N ASN A 184 -4.75 30.90 -10.89
CA ASN A 184 -3.63 30.81 -9.97
C ASN A 184 -3.92 31.67 -8.74
N THR A 185 -4.14 31.04 -7.59
CA THR A 185 -4.00 31.74 -6.31
C THR A 185 -2.54 31.54 -5.92
N GLU A 186 -1.75 32.56 -6.17
CA GLU A 186 -0.38 32.67 -5.69
C GLU A 186 -0.37 32.62 -4.15
N LEU A 187 0.64 31.94 -3.61
CA LEU A 187 1.04 31.99 -2.19
C LEU A 187 2.15 33.02 -2.05
#